data_AF-A0A848LL88-F1
#
_entry.id   AF-A0A848LL88-F1
#
_cell.length_a   1.000
_cell.length_b   1.000
_cell.length_c   1.000
_cell.angle_alpha   90.00
_cell.angle_beta   90.00
_cell.angle_gamma   90.00
#
_symmetry.space_group_name_H-M   'P 1'
#
loop_
_entity.id
_entity.type
_entity.pdbx_description
1 polymer ?
#
loop_
_entity_poly.entity_id
_entity_poly.type
_entity_poly.pdbx_seq_one_letter_code
_entity_poly.pdbx_strand_id
1 'polypeptide(L)'
;MGAFQQFLNEKQITPDTLLRLSRQLEAHGDTDRVLVRKRADKRRDKEKQGKSYQELELGKPKSGRGVSTQQLQAALGDQPLPTRVRGKLVRAVNAVLTKKGGGAVDAAALFGAVPVRKGDSAKKAAS
;
A
#
# COMPACT_ATOMS: atom_id res chain seq x y z
N MET A 1 10.56 -11.16 19.64
CA MET A 1 10.65 -10.58 18.29
C MET A 1 9.31 -10.77 17.62
N GLY A 2 8.84 -9.78 16.86
CA GLY A 2 7.54 -9.88 16.19
C GLY A 2 7.55 -10.87 15.02
N ALA A 3 6.37 -11.37 14.64
CA ALA A 3 6.19 -12.34 13.56
C ALA A 3 6.77 -11.82 12.23
N PHE A 4 6.55 -10.54 11.93
CA PHE A 4 7.10 -9.92 10.73
C PHE A 4 8.63 -9.86 10.76
N GLN A 5 9.21 -9.49 11.91
CA GLN A 5 10.67 -9.42 12.07
C GLN A 5 11.32 -10.81 11.95
N GLN A 6 10.71 -11.84 12.55
CA GLN A 6 11.17 -13.23 12.44
C GLN A 6 11.22 -13.67 10.97
N PHE A 7 10.14 -13.42 10.22
CA PHE A 7 10.08 -13.75 8.80
C PHE A 7 11.21 -13.07 7.99
N LEU A 8 11.46 -11.78 8.25
CA LEU A 8 12.53 -11.06 7.55
C LEU A 8 13.92 -11.63 7.86
N ASN A 9 14.16 -12.03 9.11
CA ASN A 9 15.43 -12.64 9.51
C ASN A 9 15.62 -14.01 8.83
N GLU A 10 14.59 -14.87 8.85
CA GLU A 10 14.61 -16.19 8.20
C GLU A 10 14.87 -16.09 6.70
N LYS A 11 14.24 -15.12 6.03
CA LYS A 11 14.41 -14.90 4.60
C LYS A 11 15.59 -13.99 4.26
N GLN A 12 16.36 -13.56 5.26
CA GLN A 12 17.50 -12.65 5.11
C GLN A 12 17.13 -11.43 4.26
N ILE A 13 16.06 -10.74 4.64
CA ILE A 13 15.55 -9.54 3.99
C ILE A 13 15.85 -8.35 4.88
N THR A 14 16.58 -7.37 4.36
CA THR A 14 16.90 -6.16 5.13
C THR A 14 15.75 -5.14 5.09
N PRO A 15 15.46 -4.45 6.22
CA PRO A 15 14.42 -3.41 6.28
C PRO A 15 14.59 -2.31 5.22
N ASP A 16 15.81 -1.87 4.96
CA ASP A 16 16.10 -0.81 3.96
C ASP A 16 15.74 -1.23 2.54
N THR A 17 15.91 -2.52 2.22
CA THR A 17 15.50 -3.07 0.93
C THR A 17 14.00 -2.95 0.73
N LEU A 18 13.21 -3.20 1.79
CA LEU A 18 11.75 -3.07 1.75
C LEU A 18 11.32 -1.62 1.58
N LEU A 19 11.95 -0.66 2.27
CA LEU A 19 11.65 0.76 2.10
C LEU A 19 11.89 1.21 0.65
N ARG A 20 13.05 0.86 0.09
CA ARG A 20 13.41 1.20 -1.28
C ARG A 20 12.46 0.56 -2.30
N LEU A 21 12.22 -0.75 -2.20
CA LEU A 21 11.34 -1.46 -3.13
C LEU A 21 9.90 -1.00 -3.02
N SER A 22 9.40 -0.75 -1.81
CA SER A 22 8.06 -0.21 -1.63
C SER A 22 7.91 1.16 -2.31
N ARG A 23 8.90 2.05 -2.19
CA ARG A 23 8.88 3.34 -2.91
C ARG A 23 8.85 3.16 -4.42
N GLN A 24 9.65 2.23 -4.96
CA GLN A 24 9.71 1.97 -6.40
C GLN A 24 8.40 1.37 -6.94
N LEU A 25 7.84 0.36 -6.25
CA LEU A 25 6.64 -0.34 -6.69
C LEU A 25 5.37 0.51 -6.61
N GLU A 26 5.30 1.40 -5.62
CA GLU A 26 4.15 2.26 -5.39
C GLU A 26 4.22 3.60 -6.14
N ALA A 27 5.36 3.91 -6.77
CA ALA A 27 5.54 5.12 -7.55
C ALA A 27 4.53 5.18 -8.72
N HIS A 28 4.11 6.40 -9.06
CA HIS A 28 3.22 6.62 -10.19
C HIS A 28 3.93 6.34 -11.52
N GLY A 29 3.37 5.42 -12.31
CA GLY A 29 3.70 5.29 -13.72
C GLY A 29 3.01 6.37 -14.56
N ASP A 30 3.22 6.34 -15.88
CA ASP A 30 2.66 7.35 -16.78
C ASP A 30 1.14 7.32 -16.83
N THR A 31 0.54 6.13 -16.82
CA THR A 31 -0.91 5.95 -16.76
C THR A 31 -1.50 6.54 -15.47
N ASP A 32 -0.84 6.31 -14.33
CA ASP A 32 -1.24 6.91 -13.04
C ASP A 32 -1.14 8.43 -13.07
N ARG A 33 -0.08 8.99 -13.66
CA ARG A 33 0.11 10.46 -13.78
C ARG A 33 -0.99 11.08 -14.62
N VAL A 34 -1.37 10.44 -15.73
CA VAL A 34 -2.50 10.86 -16.57
C VAL A 34 -3.81 10.81 -15.78
N LEU A 35 -4.07 9.73 -15.02
CA LEU A 35 -5.27 9.62 -14.19
C LEU A 35 -5.31 10.70 -13.09
N VAL A 36 -4.18 11.02 -12.46
CA VAL A 36 -4.08 12.10 -11.48
C VAL A 36 -4.46 13.44 -12.12
N ARG A 37 -3.92 13.74 -13.31
CA ARG A 37 -4.25 14.96 -14.07
C ARG A 37 -5.72 15.03 -14.42
N LYS A 38 -6.27 14.00 -15.09
CA LYS A 38 -7.69 13.93 -15.47
C LYS A 38 -8.63 14.10 -14.26
N ARG A 39 -8.26 13.54 -13.10
CA ARG A 39 -9.03 13.69 -11.86
C ARG A 39 -8.89 15.07 -11.20
N ALA A 40 -7.78 15.76 -11.42
CA ALA A 40 -7.62 17.15 -11.01
C ALA A 40 -8.44 18.06 -11.94
N ASP A 41 -8.41 17.81 -13.25
CA ASP A 41 -9.16 18.57 -14.24
C ASP A 41 -10.67 18.46 -14.00
N LYS A 42 -11.19 17.26 -13.75
CA LYS A 42 -12.59 17.04 -13.34
C LYS A 42 -13.00 17.95 -12.17
N ARG A 43 -12.11 18.17 -11.20
CA ARG A 43 -12.41 18.99 -10.01
C ARG A 43 -12.41 20.48 -10.31
N ARG A 44 -11.79 20.92 -11.40
CA ARG A 44 -11.67 22.34 -11.79
C ARG A 44 -12.66 22.75 -12.87
N ASP A 45 -12.98 21.81 -13.76
CA ASP A 45 -13.87 22.02 -14.90
C ASP A 45 -15.35 21.93 -14.47
N LYS A 46 -16.07 23.04 -14.62
CA LYS A 46 -17.48 23.18 -14.21
C LYS A 46 -18.39 22.17 -14.91
N GLU A 47 -18.10 21.78 -16.15
CA GLU A 47 -18.90 20.82 -16.91
C GLU A 47 -18.68 19.37 -16.42
N LYS A 48 -17.49 19.08 -15.88
CA LYS A 48 -17.10 17.75 -15.41
C LYS A 48 -17.32 17.54 -13.91
N GLN A 49 -17.55 18.62 -13.14
CA GLN A 49 -17.82 18.53 -11.70
C GLN A 49 -19.08 17.73 -11.40
N GLY A 50 -20.14 17.91 -12.20
CA GLY A 50 -21.43 17.22 -12.03
C GLY A 50 -21.43 15.74 -12.44
N LYS A 51 -20.45 15.28 -13.22
CA LYS A 51 -20.35 13.88 -13.69
C LYS A 51 -19.67 12.99 -12.66
N SER A 52 -20.06 11.72 -12.54
CA SER A 52 -19.38 10.79 -11.63
C SER A 52 -17.98 10.40 -12.16
N TYR A 53 -17.10 9.88 -11.30
CA TYR A 53 -15.79 9.37 -11.76
C TYR A 53 -15.93 8.13 -12.65
N GLN A 54 -17.03 7.38 -12.51
CA GLN A 54 -17.31 6.18 -13.30
C GLN A 54 -17.76 6.55 -14.72
N GLU A 55 -18.64 7.55 -14.85
CA GLU A 55 -19.07 8.10 -16.16
C GLU A 55 -17.92 8.67 -16.98
N LEU A 56 -16.88 9.16 -16.31
CA LEU A 56 -15.68 9.69 -16.96
C LEU A 56 -14.57 8.64 -17.14
N GLU A 57 -14.85 7.38 -16.80
CA GLU A 57 -13.89 6.26 -16.84
C GLU A 57 -12.60 6.54 -16.06
N LEU A 58 -12.69 7.33 -14.99
CA LEU A 58 -11.56 7.77 -14.18
C LEU A 58 -11.34 6.84 -12.99
N GLY A 59 -10.59 5.77 -13.23
CA GLY A 59 -10.10 4.85 -12.20
C GLY A 59 -9.22 5.52 -11.13
N LYS A 60 -9.01 4.84 -9.98
CA LYS A 60 -8.11 5.32 -8.92
C LYS A 60 -6.65 5.06 -9.33
N PRO A 61 -5.79 6.10 -9.38
CA PRO A 61 -4.36 5.86 -9.56
C PRO A 61 -3.79 5.12 -8.35
N LYS A 62 -2.62 4.49 -8.53
CA LYS A 62 -1.83 3.92 -7.42
C LYS A 62 -1.57 4.95 -6.33
N SER A 63 -1.10 4.51 -5.16
CA SER A 63 -0.86 5.40 -4.04
C SER A 63 0.19 6.48 -4.33
N GLY A 64 1.15 6.22 -5.23
CA GLY A 64 2.29 7.10 -5.50
C GLY A 64 3.33 7.16 -4.39
N ARG A 65 3.07 6.52 -3.24
CA ARG A 65 3.84 6.65 -2.00
C ARG A 65 4.14 5.26 -1.44
N GLY A 66 5.42 4.97 -1.24
CA GLY A 66 5.86 3.75 -0.56
C GLY A 66 5.52 3.72 0.94
N VAL A 67 5.94 2.66 1.61
CA VAL A 67 5.91 2.53 3.07
C VAL A 67 6.91 3.50 3.71
N SER A 68 6.51 4.13 4.81
CA SER A 68 7.40 5.00 5.59
C SER A 68 8.23 4.21 6.60
N THR A 69 9.33 4.80 7.09
CA THR A 69 10.15 4.19 8.14
C THR A 69 9.33 3.90 9.40
N GLN A 70 8.47 4.83 9.82
CA GLN A 70 7.60 4.63 10.98
C GLN A 70 6.64 3.45 10.79
N GLN A 71 6.07 3.29 9.59
CA GLN A 71 5.18 2.17 9.27
C GLN A 71 5.94 0.83 9.26
N LEU A 72 7.19 0.84 8.81
CA LEU A 72 8.04 -0.35 8.87
C LEU A 72 8.44 -0.71 10.30
N GLN A 73 8.79 0.27 11.13
CA GLN A 73 9.08 0.04 12.55
C GLN A 73 7.85 -0.50 13.30
N ALA A 74 6.67 0.04 13.01
CA ALA A 74 5.41 -0.50 13.51
C ALA A 74 5.20 -1.96 13.07
N ALA A 75 5.51 -2.31 11.81
CA ALA A 75 5.46 -3.70 11.34
C ALA A 75 6.44 -4.62 12.10
N LEU A 76 7.68 -4.16 12.30
CA LEU A 76 8.71 -4.92 13.01
C LEU A 76 8.34 -5.18 14.49
N GLY A 77 7.63 -4.24 15.11
CA GLY A 77 7.11 -4.34 16.47
C GLY A 77 5.71 -4.95 16.59
N ASP A 78 5.20 -5.63 15.54
CA ASP A 78 3.86 -6.26 15.51
C ASP A 78 2.71 -5.32 15.89
N GLN A 79 2.88 -4.02 15.63
CA GLN A 79 1.84 -3.04 15.88
C GLN A 79 0.72 -3.15 14.84
N PRO A 80 -0.54 -2.90 15.22
CA PRO A 80 -1.65 -2.90 14.28
C PRO A 80 -1.43 -1.90 13.13
N LEU A 81 -1.40 -2.42 11.91
CA LEU A 81 -1.22 -1.62 10.69
C LEU A 81 -2.49 -1.56 9.84
N PRO A 82 -2.75 -0.45 9.14
CA PRO A 82 -3.85 -0.38 8.17
C PRO A 82 -3.67 -1.39 7.04
N THR A 83 -4.77 -1.92 6.50
CA THR A 83 -4.75 -2.92 5.40
C THR A 83 -3.91 -2.46 4.21
N ARG A 84 -3.99 -1.17 3.87
CA ARG A 84 -3.21 -0.60 2.76
C ARG A 84 -1.70 -0.69 3.01
N VAL A 85 -1.24 -0.51 4.24
CA VAL A 85 0.18 -0.59 4.60
C VAL A 85 0.64 -2.05 4.57
N ARG A 86 -0.15 -2.97 5.15
CA ARG A 86 0.12 -4.42 5.08
C ARG A 86 0.22 -4.89 3.63
N GLY A 87 -0.70 -4.47 2.76
CA GLY A 87 -0.66 -4.81 1.33
C GLY A 87 0.59 -4.29 0.60
N LYS A 88 1.09 -3.10 0.95
CA LYS A 88 2.34 -2.57 0.39
C LYS A 88 3.56 -3.38 0.84
N LEU A 89 3.60 -3.77 2.11
CA LEU A 89 4.65 -4.62 2.66
C LEU A 89 4.65 -6.00 2.01
N VAL A 90 3.48 -6.63 1.86
CA VAL A 90 3.33 -7.91 1.11
C VAL A 90 3.89 -7.78 -0.31
N ARG A 91 3.51 -6.74 -1.05
CA ARG A 91 4.05 -6.52 -2.41
C ARG A 91 5.56 -6.35 -2.42
N ALA A 92 6.11 -5.60 -1.47
CA ALA A 92 7.56 -5.39 -1.37
C ALA A 92 8.30 -6.69 -1.02
N VAL A 93 7.78 -7.47 -0.08
CA VAL A 93 8.37 -8.77 0.30
C VAL A 93 8.28 -9.76 -0.86
N ASN A 94 7.13 -9.88 -1.51
CA ASN A 94 6.97 -10.77 -2.66
C ASN A 94 7.91 -10.39 -3.81
N ALA A 95 8.12 -9.10 -4.07
CA ALA A 95 9.09 -8.66 -5.06
C ALA A 95 10.53 -9.08 -4.70
N VAL A 96 10.89 -9.16 -3.42
CA VAL A 96 12.18 -9.73 -2.98
C VAL A 96 12.20 -11.24 -3.18
N LEU A 97 11.15 -11.95 -2.73
CA LEU A 97 11.07 -13.40 -2.81
C LEU A 97 11.11 -13.89 -4.25
N THR A 98 10.38 -13.25 -5.17
CA THR A 98 10.42 -13.58 -6.60
C THR A 98 11.84 -13.48 -7.17
N LYS A 99 12.64 -12.48 -6.76
CA LYS A 99 14.05 -12.37 -7.18
C LYS A 99 14.93 -13.47 -6.58
N LYS A 100 14.58 -13.99 -5.41
CA LYS A 100 15.25 -15.12 -4.76
C LYS A 100 14.71 -16.49 -5.22
N GLY A 101 13.79 -16.53 -6.18
CA GLY A 101 13.14 -17.77 -6.63
C GLY A 101 12.14 -18.39 -5.63
N GLY A 102 11.72 -17.62 -4.62
CA GLY A 102 10.76 -18.06 -3.61
C GLY A 102 9.30 -17.84 -4.03
N GLY A 103 8.39 -18.57 -3.38
CA GLY A 103 6.94 -18.42 -3.55
C GLY A 103 6.40 -17.11 -2.96
N ALA A 104 5.29 -16.63 -3.52
CA ALA A 104 4.57 -15.48 -2.98
C ALA A 104 3.94 -15.80 -1.63
N VAL A 105 3.98 -14.84 -0.71
CA VAL A 105 3.34 -14.92 0.61
C VAL A 105 2.21 -13.90 0.73
N ASP A 106 1.30 -14.14 1.66
CA ASP A 106 0.17 -13.26 1.93
C ASP A 106 0.34 -12.46 3.24
N ALA A 107 -0.67 -11.67 3.58
CA ALA A 107 -0.66 -10.87 4.80
C ALA A 107 -0.85 -11.71 6.08
N ALA A 108 -1.35 -12.95 5.98
CA ALA A 108 -1.49 -13.83 7.15
C ALA A 108 -0.12 -14.43 7.49
N ALA A 109 0.63 -14.88 6.49
CA ALA A 109 1.99 -15.40 6.65
C ALA A 109 2.96 -14.34 7.20
N LEU A 110 2.83 -13.07 6.80
CA LEU A 110 3.76 -12.02 7.23
C LEU A 110 3.49 -11.43 8.62
N PHE A 111 2.25 -11.42 9.06
CA PHE A 111 1.85 -10.68 10.27
C PHE A 111 1.12 -11.56 11.29
N GLY A 112 0.88 -12.84 10.99
CA GLY A 112 0.18 -13.77 11.87
C GLY A 112 -1.16 -13.22 12.38
N ALA A 113 -1.37 -13.33 13.69
CA ALA A 113 -2.58 -12.89 14.39
C ALA A 113 -2.64 -11.38 14.68
N VAL A 114 -1.66 -10.57 14.22
CA VAL A 114 -1.66 -9.13 14.48
C VAL A 114 -2.92 -8.50 13.87
N PRO A 115 -3.75 -7.80 14.66
CA PRO A 115 -4.99 -7.24 14.17
C PRO A 115 -4.73 -6.14 13.16
N VAL A 116 -5.61 -6.05 12.16
CA VAL A 116 -5.59 -4.93 11.22
C VAL A 116 -6.10 -3.68 11.94
N ARG A 117 -5.36 -2.57 11.85
CA ARG A 117 -5.87 -1.28 12.32
C ARG A 117 -7.03 -0.85 11.43
N LYS A 118 -8.26 -1.02 11.92
CA LYS A 118 -9.43 -0.40 11.34
C LYS A 118 -9.33 1.11 11.63
N GLY A 119 -9.42 1.93 10.59
CA GLY A 119 -9.60 3.37 10.82
C GLY A 119 -10.99 3.61 11.40
N ASP A 120 -11.15 4.67 12.19
CA ASP A 120 -12.47 5.08 12.68
C ASP A 120 -13.37 5.41 11.49
N SER A 121 -14.17 4.45 11.04
CA SER A 121 -15.26 4.68 10.10
C SER A 121 -16.49 5.26 10.82
N ALA A 122 -16.28 6.15 11.79
CA ALA A 122 -17.31 6.86 12.52
C ALA A 122 -17.59 8.23 11.87
N LYS A 123 -18.01 8.23 10.59
CA LYS A 123 -18.75 9.32 9.92
C LYS A 123 -18.98 8.98 8.45
N LYS A 124 -19.92 8.08 8.16
CA LYS A 124 -20.62 8.04 6.85
C LYS A 124 -21.89 7.17 6.83
N ALA A 125 -22.61 7.14 7.93
CA ALA A 125 -24.00 6.67 7.99
C ALA A 125 -24.86 7.71 8.73
N ALA A 126 -24.82 8.96 8.25
CA ALA A 126 -25.71 10.05 8.67
C ALA A 126 -25.51 11.21 7.68
N SER A 127 -26.16 11.13 6.52
CA SER A 127 -26.64 12.24 5.66
C SER A 127 -27.26 11.62 4.41
#